data_AF-A0A829PYA3-F1
#
_entry.id   AF-A0A829PYA3-F1
#
_cell.length_a   1.000
_cell.length_b   1.000
_cell.length_c   1.000
_cell.angle_alpha   90.00
_cell.angle_beta   90.00
_cell.angle_gamma   90.00
#
_symmetry.space_group_name_H-M   'P 1'
#
loop_
_entity.id
_entity.type
_entity.pdbx_description
1 polymer ?
#
loop_
_entity_poly.entity_id
_entity_poly.type
_entity_poly.pdbx_seq_one_letter_code
_entity_poly.pdbx_strand_id
1 'polypeptide(L)' 'MPDRLAVVQVAPGETLADVASRVAPEAPRSAVVSKIRELNELDSATVQAGQTLVSPVG' A
#
# COMPACT_ATOMS: atom_id res chain seq x y z
N MET A 1 -13.39 13.97 0.77
CA MET A 1 -12.68 13.99 -0.53
C MET A 1 -12.54 12.54 -0.98
N PRO A 2 -12.68 12.21 -2.27
CA PRO A 2 -12.39 10.85 -2.73
C PRO A 2 -10.92 10.52 -2.44
N ASP A 3 -10.70 9.27 -2.04
CA ASP A 3 -9.37 8.72 -1.83
C ASP A 3 -8.63 8.72 -3.19
N ARG A 4 -7.50 9.43 -3.25
CA ARG A 4 -6.74 9.55 -4.50
C ARG A 4 -5.86 8.32 -4.61
N LEU A 5 -5.89 7.64 -5.76
CA LEU A 5 -5.11 6.41 -5.95
C LEU A 5 -3.81 6.71 -6.71
N ALA A 6 -2.75 5.99 -6.37
CA ALA A 6 -1.50 5.99 -7.11
C ALA A 6 -0.96 4.57 -7.28
N VAL A 7 -0.13 4.39 -8.32
CA VAL A 7 0.59 3.15 -8.54
C VAL A 7 1.99 3.28 -7.92
N VAL A 8 2.32 2.38 -7.00
CA VAL A 8 3.59 2.38 -6.27
C VAL A 8 4.31 1.05 -6.43
N GLN A 9 5.63 1.09 -6.52
CA GLN A 9 6.45 -0.11 -6.50
C GLN A 9 6.94 -0.39 -5.09
N VAL A 10 6.98 -1.67 -4.72
CA VAL A 10 7.56 -2.16 -3.47
C VAL A 10 9.08 -2.17 -3.59
N ALA A 11 9.76 -1.48 -2.69
CA ALA A 11 11.22 -1.44 -2.64
C ALA A 11 11.81 -2.77 -2.11
N PRO A 12 13.09 -3.09 -2.40
CA PRO A 12 13.73 -4.28 -1.85
C PRO A 12 13.72 -4.29 -0.32
N GLY A 13 13.17 -5.35 0.26
CA GLY A 13 13.04 -5.51 1.72
C GLY A 13 11.88 -4.70 2.35
N GLU A 14 11.10 -3.97 1.55
CA GLU A 14 9.94 -3.20 2.03
C GLU A 14 8.76 -4.15 2.33
N THR A 15 8.13 -3.99 3.49
CA THR A 15 6.88 -4.68 3.81
C THR A 15 5.67 -3.88 3.33
N LEU A 16 4.50 -4.51 3.27
CA LEU A 16 3.26 -3.81 2.94
C LEU A 16 2.95 -2.65 3.93
N ALA A 17 3.38 -2.79 5.19
CA ALA A 17 3.22 -1.74 6.19
C ALA A 17 4.19 -0.56 5.96
N ASP A 18 5.38 -0.81 5.42
CA ASP A 18 6.33 0.25 5.03
C ASP A 18 5.79 1.01 3.83
N VAL A 19 5.26 0.31 2.82
CA VAL A 19 4.55 0.94 1.68
C VAL A 19 3.43 1.83 2.18
N ALA A 20 2.57 1.31 3.06
CA ALA A 20 1.46 2.06 3.66
C ALA A 20 1.92 3.33 4.40
N SER A 21 3.04 3.27 5.10
CA SER A 21 3.61 4.43 5.82
C SER A 21 4.15 5.48 4.86
N ARG A 22 4.62 5.07 3.68
CA ARG A 22 5.21 5.95 2.67
C ARG A 22 4.17 6.65 1.81
N VAL A 23 3.10 5.94 1.44
CA VAL A 23 2.04 6.45 0.55
C VAL A 23 1.02 7.34 1.26
N ALA A 24 0.78 7.09 2.55
CA ALA A 24 -0.17 7.82 3.35
C ALA A 24 0.35 7.97 4.81
N PRO A 25 1.39 8.80 5.03
CA PRO A 25 2.03 8.94 6.35
C PRO A 25 1.12 9.54 7.42
N GLU A 26 0.11 10.30 7.01
CA GLU A 26 -0.85 10.96 7.90
C GLU A 26 -2.03 10.03 8.27
N ALA A 27 -2.18 8.91 7.56
CA ALA A 27 -3.27 7.96 7.75
C ALA A 27 -2.88 6.78 8.67
N PRO A 28 -3.85 6.14 9.34
CA PRO A 28 -3.58 4.93 10.11
C PRO A 28 -3.07 3.79 9.21
N ARG A 29 -1.83 3.36 9.44
CA ARG A 29 -1.16 2.31 8.64
C ARG A 29 -2.01 1.06 8.42
N SER A 30 -2.71 0.57 9.44
CA SER A 30 -3.55 -0.64 9.33
C SER A 30 -4.71 -0.46 8.34
N ALA A 31 -5.32 0.73 8.31
CA ALA A 31 -6.39 1.05 7.37
C ALA A 31 -5.86 1.12 5.93
N VAL A 32 -4.70 1.76 5.74
CA VAL A 32 -4.02 1.85 4.44
C VAL A 32 -3.60 0.48 3.94
N VAL A 33 -3.00 -0.37 4.79
CA VAL A 33 -2.65 -1.76 4.44
C VAL A 33 -3.89 -2.53 3.98
N SER A 34 -5.00 -2.42 4.71
CA SER A 34 -6.25 -3.09 4.36
C SER A 34 -6.78 -2.63 3.01
N LYS A 35 -6.70 -1.32 2.73
CA LYS A 35 -7.08 -0.70 1.46
C LYS A 35 -6.20 -1.16 0.30
N ILE A 36 -4.88 -1.19 0.48
CA ILE A 36 -3.96 -1.69 -0.54
C ILE A 36 -4.28 -3.16 -0.86
N ARG A 37 -4.57 -3.98 0.14
CA ARG A 37 -4.96 -5.38 -0.09
C ARG A 37 -6.25 -5.50 -0.89
N GLU A 38 -7.26 -4.72 -0.55
CA GLU A 38 -8.54 -4.67 -1.28
C GLU A 38 -8.33 -4.26 -2.74
N LEU A 39 -7.54 -3.19 -2.98
CA LEU A 39 -7.31 -2.64 -4.33
C LEU A 39 -6.47 -3.55 -5.24
N ASN A 40 -5.65 -4.42 -4.67
CA ASN A 40 -4.75 -5.31 -5.42
C ASN A 40 -5.16 -6.78 -5.31
N GLU A 41 -6.34 -7.06 -4.75
CA GLU A 41 -6.87 -8.42 -4.56
C GLU A 41 -5.85 -9.34 -3.87
N LEU A 42 -5.14 -8.82 -2.86
CA LEU A 42 -4.10 -9.56 -2.15
C LEU A 42 -4.71 -10.44 -1.05
N ASP A 43 -4.54 -11.76 -1.20
CA ASP A 43 -4.96 -12.75 -0.20
C ASP A 43 -4.29 -12.54 1.17
N SER A 44 -3.04 -12.05 1.19
CA SER A 44 -2.25 -11.82 2.40
C SER A 44 -1.47 -10.50 2.34
N ALA A 45 -0.87 -10.10 3.46
CA ALA A 45 -0.01 -8.91 3.55
C ALA A 45 1.41 -9.12 3.00
N THR A 46 1.70 -10.31 2.46
CA THR A 46 2.96 -10.61 1.78
C THR A 46 3.06 -9.89 0.45
N VAL A 47 4.17 -9.18 0.26
CA VAL A 47 4.50 -8.46 -0.98
C VAL A 47 5.92 -8.83 -1.41
N GLN A 48 6.18 -8.73 -2.72
CA GLN A 48 7.50 -8.99 -3.29
C GLN A 48 8.19 -7.70 -3.71
N ALA A 49 9.51 -7.65 -3.57
CA ALA A 49 10.30 -6.53 -4.10
C ALA A 49 10.08 -6.36 -5.61
N GLY A 50 9.89 -5.13 -6.05
CA GLY A 50 9.58 -4.80 -7.45
C GLY A 50 8.11 -4.99 -7.84
N GLN A 51 7.28 -5.57 -6.96
CA GLN A 51 5.84 -5.69 -7.19
C GLN A 51 5.20 -4.30 -7.31
N THR A 52 4.29 -4.17 -8.25
CA THR A 52 3.52 -2.94 -8.46
C THR A 52 2.18 -3.06 -7.74
N LEU A 53 1.83 -2.06 -6.95
CA LEU A 53 0.61 -2.02 -6.14
C LEU A 53 -0.14 -0.72 -6.38
N VAL A 54 -1.47 -0.80 -6.43
CA VAL A 54 -2.38 0.34 -6.36
C VAL A 54 -2.58 0.71 -4.90
N SER A 55 -2.26 1.93 -4.52
CA SER A 55 -2.36 2.40 -3.15
C SER A 55 -3.16 3.68 -3.04
N PRO A 56 -3.94 3.87 -1.96
CA PRO A 56 -4.42 5.19 -1.59
C PRO A 56 -3.23 6.11 -1.32
N VAL A 57 -3.34 7.38 -1.73
CA VAL A 57 -2.43 8.47 -1.40
C VAL A 57 -3.23 9.60 -0.75
N GLY A 58 -2.78 10.03 0.43
CA GLY A 58 -3.50 10.98 1.26
C GLY A 58 -2.82 11.25 2.59
#